data_AF-A0A6A4WL33-F1
#
_entry.id   AF-A0A6A4WL33-F1
#
_cell.length_a   1.000
_cell.length_b   1.000
_cell.length_c   1.000
_cell.angle_alpha   90.00
_cell.angle_beta   90.00
_cell.angle_gamma   90.00
#
_symmetry.space_group_name_H-M   'P 1'
#
loop_
_entity.id
_entity.type
_entity.pdbx_description
1 polymer ?
#
loop_
_entity_poly.entity_id
_entity_poly.type
_entity_poly.pdbx_seq_one_letter_code
_entity_poly.pdbx_strand_id
1 'polypeptide(L)'
;MAAAGLVLVRLLVLAAVVSTLTALNDPTCECPDGFKLCAGHCLRRLDRALTYDEARIMCAGLGAHLAVPRTEAENQCADSAAAGQLVWLGVTEVPGDEGHYVGADACGDVPVGQFWASGQPENYGPRGEDRVVMVPHDSGTVHAVGWHDNPAEQEWHPLCQRSLFYRPDCLN
;
A
#
# COMPACT_ATOMS: atom_id res chain seq x y z
N MET A 1 42.14 15.03 26.76
CA MET A 1 41.26 13.86 26.51
C MET A 1 39.94 14.37 25.94
N ALA A 2 39.78 14.46 24.61
CA ALA A 2 38.53 14.91 23.96
C ALA A 2 38.43 14.54 22.45
N ALA A 3 39.55 14.20 21.80
CA ALA A 3 39.57 13.96 20.35
C ALA A 3 38.97 12.59 19.92
N ALA A 4 38.99 11.57 20.79
CA ALA A 4 38.54 10.22 20.43
C ALA A 4 37.01 10.11 20.25
N GLY A 5 36.21 10.86 21.01
CA GLY A 5 34.74 10.82 20.93
C GLY A 5 34.17 11.43 19.65
N LEU A 6 34.79 12.48 19.12
CA LEU A 6 34.33 13.17 17.91
C LEU A 6 34.61 12.36 16.62
N VAL A 7 35.69 11.56 16.62
CA VAL A 7 36.04 10.66 15.51
C VAL A 7 35.10 9.46 15.46
N LEU A 8 34.75 8.89 16.62
CA LEU A 8 33.82 7.76 16.72
C LEU A 8 32.40 8.13 16.29
N VAL A 9 31.91 9.32 16.69
CA VAL A 9 30.60 9.84 16.24
C VAL A 9 30.59 10.10 14.73
N ARG A 10 31.67 10.66 14.16
CA ARG A 10 31.78 10.84 12.70
C ARG A 10 31.80 9.52 11.94
N LEU A 11 32.50 8.49 12.44
CA LEU A 11 32.52 7.15 11.84
C LEU A 11 31.14 6.48 11.88
N LEU A 12 30.40 6.61 12.99
CA LEU A 12 29.05 6.07 13.13
C LEU A 12 28.03 6.79 12.24
N VAL A 13 28.12 8.12 12.11
CA VAL A 13 27.27 8.88 11.19
C VAL A 13 27.61 8.56 9.74
N LEU A 14 28.90 8.46 9.37
CA LEU A 14 29.30 8.01 8.03
C LEU A 14 28.83 6.59 7.75
N ALA A 15 28.95 5.66 8.70
CA ALA A 15 28.47 4.28 8.51
C ALA A 15 26.95 4.22 8.34
N ALA A 16 26.18 4.97 9.14
CA ALA A 16 24.73 5.04 8.98
C ALA A 16 24.34 5.67 7.63
N VAL A 17 25.00 6.75 7.21
CA VAL A 17 24.76 7.40 5.92
C VAL A 17 25.13 6.48 4.75
N VAL A 18 26.26 5.77 4.84
CA VAL A 18 26.69 4.79 3.82
C VAL A 18 25.71 3.60 3.75
N SER A 19 25.26 3.05 4.88
CA SER A 19 24.24 1.99 4.91
C SER A 19 22.91 2.45 4.31
N THR A 20 22.49 3.71 4.56
CA THR A 20 21.29 4.27 3.92
C THR A 20 21.48 4.50 2.42
N LEU A 21 22.67 4.90 1.97
CA LEU A 21 22.98 5.11 0.55
C LEU A 21 23.07 3.80 -0.23
N THR A 22 23.58 2.72 0.38
CA THR A 22 23.63 1.39 -0.26
C THR A 22 22.25 0.75 -0.41
N ALA A 23 21.33 0.99 0.53
CA ALA A 23 19.95 0.50 0.46
C ALA A 23 19.12 1.16 -0.66
N LEU A 24 19.51 2.35 -1.12
CA LEU A 24 18.87 3.04 -2.25
C LEU A 24 19.33 2.51 -3.61
N ASN A 25 20.42 1.73 -3.65
CA ASN A 25 21.10 1.30 -4.88
C ASN A 25 21.23 -0.23 -5.00
N ASP A 26 20.38 -1.02 -4.33
CA ASP A 26 20.35 -2.48 -4.52
C ASP A 26 19.87 -2.79 -5.95
N PRO A 27 20.72 -3.33 -6.84
CA PRO A 27 20.37 -3.54 -8.25
C PRO A 27 19.40 -4.70 -8.47
N THR A 28 19.06 -5.48 -7.45
CA THR A 28 18.25 -6.69 -7.61
C THR A 28 16.74 -6.38 -7.65
N CYS A 29 16.01 -7.12 -8.48
CA CYS A 29 14.55 -7.12 -8.53
C CYS A 29 13.95 -8.00 -7.41
N GLU A 30 14.52 -7.91 -6.20
CA GLU A 30 14.15 -8.76 -5.07
C GLU A 30 13.37 -7.97 -4.03
N CYS A 31 12.30 -8.58 -3.55
CA CYS A 31 11.52 -8.04 -2.45
C CYS A 31 12.00 -8.59 -1.11
N PRO A 32 11.91 -7.81 -0.02
CA PRO A 32 12.14 -8.34 1.33
C PRO A 32 11.25 -9.54 1.64
N ASP A 33 11.68 -10.37 2.59
CA ASP A 33 10.97 -11.59 2.98
C ASP A 33 9.46 -11.37 3.21
N GLY A 34 8.67 -12.21 2.54
CA GLY A 34 7.21 -12.19 2.59
C GLY A 34 6.54 -11.18 1.67
N PHE A 35 7.28 -10.30 1.00
CA PHE A 35 6.76 -9.48 -0.10
C PHE A 35 7.04 -10.15 -1.45
N LYS A 36 6.15 -9.91 -2.41
CA LYS A 36 6.26 -10.39 -3.79
C LYS A 36 6.34 -9.20 -4.74
N LEU A 37 7.27 -9.27 -5.69
CA LEU A 37 7.44 -8.26 -6.72
C LEU A 37 6.30 -8.35 -7.74
N CYS A 38 5.66 -7.22 -8.03
CA CYS A 38 4.68 -7.10 -9.11
C CYS A 38 4.54 -5.63 -9.54
N ALA A 39 4.52 -5.35 -10.84
CA ALA A 39 4.47 -4.00 -11.41
C ALA A 39 5.50 -3.01 -10.82
N GLY A 40 6.71 -3.51 -10.50
CA GLY A 40 7.77 -2.72 -9.89
C GLY A 40 7.60 -2.41 -8.41
N HIS A 41 6.57 -2.95 -7.76
CA HIS A 41 6.32 -2.79 -6.32
C HIS A 41 6.47 -4.11 -5.57
N CYS A 42 6.79 -4.01 -4.28
CA CYS A 42 6.77 -5.15 -3.38
C CYS A 42 5.46 -5.17 -2.60
N LEU A 43 4.63 -6.18 -2.84
CA LEU A 43 3.29 -6.34 -2.25
C LEU A 43 3.23 -7.51 -1.27
N ARG A 44 2.45 -7.37 -0.20
CA ARG A 44 2.17 -8.43 0.78
C ARG A 44 0.77 -8.27 1.37
N ARG A 45 -0.11 -9.25 1.17
CA ARG A 45 -1.34 -9.36 1.95
C ARG A 45 -1.06 -9.92 3.33
N LEU A 46 -1.67 -9.37 4.37
CA LEU A 46 -1.68 -9.96 5.71
C LEU A 46 -2.94 -10.82 5.90
N ASP A 47 -2.81 -11.94 6.62
CA ASP A 47 -3.89 -12.94 6.77
C ASP A 47 -4.95 -12.63 7.83
N ARG A 48 -4.79 -11.53 8.57
CA ARG A 48 -5.77 -11.09 9.55
C ARG A 48 -6.58 -9.92 8.99
N ALA A 49 -7.90 -10.05 8.99
CA ALA A 49 -8.81 -8.93 8.75
C ALA A 49 -8.75 -7.94 9.92
N LEU A 50 -8.72 -6.65 9.59
CA LEU A 50 -8.48 -5.55 10.53
C LEU A 50 -9.27 -4.31 10.09
N THR A 51 -9.55 -3.42 11.04
CA THR A 51 -10.05 -2.07 10.72
C THR A 51 -9.04 -1.32 9.86
N TYR A 52 -9.48 -0.29 9.13
CA TYR A 52 -8.60 0.45 8.23
C TYR A 52 -7.36 1.02 8.96
N ASP A 53 -7.56 1.60 10.13
CA ASP A 53 -6.48 2.19 10.92
C ASP A 53 -5.51 1.15 11.46
N GLU A 54 -6.00 0.01 11.92
CA GLU A 54 -5.15 -1.12 12.33
C GLU A 54 -4.36 -1.67 11.13
N ALA A 55 -5.00 -1.84 9.98
CA ALA A 55 -4.36 -2.29 8.74
C ALA A 55 -3.21 -1.36 8.33
N ARG A 56 -3.44 -0.04 8.37
CA ARG A 56 -2.43 1.00 8.12
C ARG A 56 -1.25 0.89 9.09
N ILE A 57 -1.52 0.74 10.39
CA ILE A 57 -0.49 0.58 11.43
C ILE A 57 0.33 -0.70 11.18
N MET A 58 -0.32 -1.80 10.83
CA MET A 58 0.36 -3.07 10.56
C MET A 58 1.28 -2.99 9.34
N CYS A 59 0.83 -2.37 8.24
CA CYS A 59 1.71 -2.14 7.09
C CYS A 59 2.88 -1.21 7.45
N ALA A 60 2.64 -0.14 8.22
CA ALA A 60 3.70 0.77 8.68
C ALA A 60 4.77 0.05 9.51
N GLY A 61 4.37 -0.91 10.36
CA GLY A 61 5.30 -1.76 11.12
C GLY A 61 6.21 -2.64 10.24
N LEU A 62 5.84 -2.87 8.98
CA LEU A 62 6.63 -3.57 7.97
C LEU A 62 7.42 -2.61 7.06
N GLY A 63 7.48 -1.32 7.40
CA GLY A 63 8.02 -0.24 6.56
C GLY A 63 7.31 -0.12 5.21
N ALA A 64 6.01 -0.39 5.21
CA ALA A 64 5.11 -0.33 4.07
C ALA A 64 3.95 0.64 4.37
N HIS A 65 3.16 0.96 3.36
CA HIS A 65 1.83 1.54 3.50
C HIS A 65 0.81 0.55 2.93
N LEU A 66 -0.49 0.82 3.08
CA LEU A 66 -1.50 0.09 2.31
C LEU A 66 -1.31 0.37 0.81
N ALA A 67 -1.47 -0.64 -0.05
CA ALA A 67 -1.14 -0.57 -1.47
C ALA A 67 -1.99 0.46 -2.22
N VAL A 68 -1.38 1.18 -3.16
CA VAL A 68 -2.01 2.27 -3.92
C VAL A 68 -1.86 1.99 -5.40
N PRO A 69 -2.80 1.24 -6.03
CA PRO A 69 -2.75 1.02 -7.46
C PRO A 69 -3.12 2.32 -8.21
N ARG A 70 -2.27 2.76 -9.13
CA ARG A 70 -2.45 3.97 -9.96
C ARG A 70 -2.55 3.65 -11.45
N THR A 71 -2.14 2.45 -11.83
CA THR A 71 -2.18 1.93 -13.20
C THR A 71 -2.92 0.60 -13.26
N GLU A 72 -3.37 0.22 -14.45
CA GLU A 72 -4.01 -1.08 -14.69
C GLU A 72 -3.12 -2.26 -14.26
N ALA A 73 -1.82 -2.19 -14.56
CA ALA A 73 -0.86 -3.22 -14.17
C ALA A 73 -0.73 -3.34 -12.64
N GLU A 74 -0.68 -2.22 -11.92
CA GLU A 74 -0.66 -2.23 -10.46
C GLU A 74 -1.97 -2.75 -9.87
N ASN A 75 -3.10 -2.43 -10.49
CA ASN A 75 -4.42 -2.90 -10.05
C ASN A 75 -4.54 -4.43 -10.22
N GLN A 76 -4.09 -4.98 -11.36
CA GLN A 76 -4.01 -6.43 -11.59
C GLN A 76 -3.07 -7.13 -10.61
N CYS A 77 -1.94 -6.49 -10.28
CA CYS A 77 -1.02 -6.98 -9.25
C CYS A 77 -1.65 -6.99 -7.87
N ALA A 78 -2.40 -5.95 -7.50
CA ALA A 78 -3.12 -5.90 -6.24
C ALA A 78 -4.20 -6.98 -6.16
N ASP A 79 -4.98 -7.18 -7.23
CA ASP A 79 -5.98 -8.24 -7.34
C ASP A 79 -5.35 -9.63 -7.14
N SER A 80 -4.27 -9.92 -7.87
CA SER A 80 -3.53 -11.18 -7.75
C SER A 80 -2.93 -11.37 -6.35
N ALA A 81 -2.41 -10.30 -5.74
CA ALA A 81 -1.83 -10.34 -4.40
C ALA A 81 -2.87 -10.49 -3.30
N ALA A 82 -4.13 -10.13 -3.58
CA ALA A 82 -5.26 -10.30 -2.67
C ALA A 82 -5.59 -11.79 -2.45
N ALA A 83 -5.31 -12.66 -3.44
CA ALA A 83 -5.43 -14.12 -3.33
C ALA A 83 -6.79 -14.57 -2.77
N GLY A 84 -7.87 -14.13 -3.42
CA GLY A 84 -9.25 -14.46 -3.08
C GLY A 84 -9.80 -13.75 -1.85
N GLN A 85 -9.05 -12.86 -1.21
CA GLN A 85 -9.50 -12.12 -0.03
C GLN A 85 -9.83 -10.67 -0.38
N LEU A 86 -10.88 -10.12 0.23
CA LEU A 86 -11.13 -8.68 0.17
C LEU A 86 -10.02 -7.95 0.93
N VAL A 87 -9.44 -6.93 0.30
CA VAL A 87 -8.29 -6.22 0.84
C VAL A 87 -8.48 -4.71 0.93
N TRP A 88 -8.00 -4.13 2.03
CA TRP A 88 -7.86 -2.68 2.14
C TRP A 88 -6.79 -2.15 1.19
N LEU A 89 -7.12 -1.05 0.51
CA LEU A 89 -6.16 -0.25 -0.26
C LEU A 89 -5.78 1.03 0.49
N GLY A 90 -4.63 1.59 0.17
CA GLY A 90 -4.14 2.86 0.69
C GLY A 90 -4.79 4.06 0.02
N VAL A 91 -6.04 3.94 -0.40
CA VAL A 91 -6.80 4.99 -1.09
C VAL A 91 -7.89 5.47 -0.14
N THR A 92 -7.93 6.78 0.11
CA THR A 92 -8.91 7.41 1.02
C THR A 92 -9.49 8.65 0.39
N GLU A 93 -10.77 8.87 0.61
CA GLU A 93 -11.43 10.11 0.21
C GLU A 93 -10.93 11.29 1.07
N VAL A 94 -10.81 12.46 0.46
CA VAL A 94 -10.41 13.70 1.11
C VAL A 94 -11.61 14.26 1.88
N PRO A 95 -11.49 14.49 3.21
CA PRO A 95 -12.61 14.98 4.01
C PRO A 95 -13.18 16.30 3.47
N GLY A 96 -14.48 16.29 3.12
CA GLY A 96 -15.19 17.46 2.61
C GLY A 96 -14.99 17.75 1.11
N ASP A 97 -14.34 16.85 0.38
CA ASP A 97 -14.12 16.93 -1.07
C ASP A 97 -14.55 15.61 -1.73
N GLU A 98 -15.88 15.42 -1.83
CA GLU A 98 -16.51 14.20 -2.33
C GLU A 98 -16.00 13.83 -3.73
N GLY A 99 -15.62 12.56 -3.91
CA GLY A 99 -15.08 12.02 -5.15
C GLY A 99 -13.59 12.25 -5.34
N HIS A 100 -12.92 12.97 -4.44
CA HIS A 100 -11.48 13.19 -4.48
C HIS A 100 -10.74 12.22 -3.55
N TYR A 101 -9.87 11.39 -4.13
CA TYR A 101 -9.13 10.36 -3.41
C TYR A 101 -7.62 10.58 -3.46
N VAL A 102 -6.95 10.34 -2.34
CA VAL A 102 -5.49 10.45 -2.20
C VAL A 102 -4.87 9.12 -1.74
N GLY A 103 -3.60 8.92 -2.08
CA GLY A 103 -2.84 7.72 -1.79
C GLY A 103 -1.98 7.81 -0.52
N ALA A 104 -1.89 6.71 0.22
CA ALA A 104 -0.99 6.53 1.36
C ALA A 104 0.51 6.48 1.00
N ASP A 105 0.82 6.47 -0.30
CA ASP A 105 2.17 6.47 -0.88
C ASP A 105 2.82 7.86 -0.96
N ALA A 106 2.10 8.91 -0.53
CA ALA A 106 2.52 10.31 -0.63
C ALA A 106 2.73 10.83 -2.07
N CYS A 107 2.21 10.14 -3.07
CA CYS A 107 2.25 10.57 -4.48
C CYS A 107 1.04 11.45 -4.88
N GLY A 108 0.12 11.72 -3.94
CA GLY A 108 -1.04 12.60 -4.14
C GLY A 108 -2.26 11.87 -4.71
N ASP A 109 -3.03 12.56 -5.54
CA ASP A 109 -4.34 12.16 -6.07
C ASP A 109 -4.28 10.81 -6.80
N VAL A 110 -5.28 9.95 -6.59
CA VAL A 110 -5.36 8.61 -7.20
C VAL A 110 -6.38 8.61 -8.34
N PRO A 111 -6.05 8.08 -9.53
CA PRO A 111 -6.99 7.98 -10.65
C PRO A 111 -7.97 6.82 -10.42
N VAL A 112 -9.07 7.08 -9.70
CA VAL A 112 -9.99 6.03 -9.23
C VAL A 112 -10.99 5.52 -10.28
N GLY A 113 -11.34 6.34 -11.28
CA GLY A 113 -12.55 6.15 -12.10
C GLY A 113 -12.67 4.82 -12.85
N GLN A 114 -11.56 4.17 -13.19
CA GLN A 114 -11.56 2.92 -13.96
C GLN A 114 -11.55 1.65 -13.10
N PHE A 115 -11.35 1.75 -11.79
CA PHE A 115 -11.17 0.61 -10.91
C PHE A 115 -12.39 0.28 -10.05
N TRP A 116 -13.36 1.19 -9.98
CA TRP A 116 -14.61 0.99 -9.27
C TRP A 116 -15.39 -0.21 -9.82
N ALA A 117 -15.96 -0.99 -8.90
CA ALA A 117 -16.92 -2.00 -9.26
C ALA A 117 -18.19 -1.36 -9.83
N SER A 118 -18.99 -2.15 -10.56
CA SER A 118 -20.24 -1.65 -11.14
C SER A 118 -21.17 -1.10 -10.05
N GLY A 119 -21.47 0.20 -10.13
CA GLY A 119 -22.34 0.89 -9.18
C GLY A 119 -21.63 1.56 -8.01
N GLN A 120 -20.30 1.57 -8.00
CA GLN A 120 -19.47 2.21 -6.97
C GLN A 120 -18.81 3.49 -7.50
N PRO A 121 -18.39 4.41 -6.62
CA PRO A 121 -18.70 4.44 -5.18
C PRO A 121 -20.18 4.77 -4.92
N GLU A 122 -20.78 4.20 -3.88
CA GLU A 122 -22.22 4.38 -3.59
C GLU A 122 -22.52 5.19 -2.33
N ASN A 123 -21.49 5.51 -1.53
CA ASN A 123 -21.52 6.31 -0.31
C ASN A 123 -22.67 5.90 0.63
N TYR A 124 -22.67 4.63 1.03
CA TYR A 124 -23.76 4.04 1.79
C TYR A 124 -23.75 4.49 3.27
N GLY A 125 -24.69 5.36 3.63
CA GLY A 125 -25.10 5.60 5.01
C GLY A 125 -24.61 6.92 5.64
N PRO A 126 -24.92 7.16 6.93
CA PRO A 126 -24.81 8.48 7.54
C PRO A 126 -23.39 8.89 7.97
N ARG A 127 -22.39 7.99 7.85
CA ARG A 127 -21.01 8.20 8.31
C ARG A 127 -20.00 8.41 7.19
N GLY A 128 -20.41 8.26 5.93
CA GLY A 128 -19.48 8.22 4.78
C GLY A 128 -18.76 6.88 4.67
N GLU A 129 -18.38 6.54 3.44
CA GLU A 129 -17.62 5.32 3.10
C GLU A 129 -16.21 5.66 2.59
N ASP A 130 -15.51 6.55 3.29
CA ASP A 130 -14.29 7.22 2.82
C ASP A 130 -13.02 6.33 2.67
N ARG A 131 -13.12 4.99 2.72
CA ARG A 131 -12.00 4.03 2.60
C ARG A 131 -12.26 3.06 1.46
N VAL A 132 -11.21 2.70 0.74
CA VAL A 132 -11.35 1.81 -0.43
C VAL A 132 -10.94 0.38 -0.11
N VAL A 133 -11.84 -0.56 -0.38
CA VAL A 133 -11.57 -2.00 -0.40
C VAL A 133 -11.57 -2.51 -1.84
N MET A 134 -10.74 -3.50 -2.14
CA MET A 134 -10.77 -4.24 -3.39
C MET A 134 -11.42 -5.61 -3.19
N VAL A 135 -12.41 -5.92 -4.03
CA VAL A 135 -12.95 -7.27 -4.22
C VAL A 135 -12.20 -7.90 -5.40
N PRO A 136 -11.31 -8.88 -5.18
CA PRO A 136 -10.56 -9.47 -6.28
C PRO A 136 -11.40 -10.43 -7.13
N HIS A 137 -10.94 -10.69 -8.35
CA HIS A 137 -11.62 -11.55 -9.32
C HIS A 137 -11.84 -12.99 -8.80
N ASP A 138 -10.93 -13.50 -7.99
CA ASP A 138 -10.97 -14.85 -7.42
C ASP A 138 -11.62 -14.91 -6.01
N SER A 139 -12.30 -13.84 -5.58
CA SER A 139 -12.89 -13.76 -4.23
C SER A 139 -13.97 -14.82 -3.94
N GLY A 140 -14.65 -15.31 -4.99
CA GLY A 140 -15.78 -16.22 -4.85
C GLY A 140 -16.99 -15.62 -4.12
N THR A 141 -17.00 -14.30 -3.89
CA THR A 141 -18.09 -13.60 -3.22
C THR A 141 -19.21 -13.24 -4.19
N VAL A 142 -20.34 -12.79 -3.66
CA VAL A 142 -21.45 -12.24 -4.46
C VAL A 142 -21.30 -10.75 -4.77
N HIS A 143 -20.26 -10.11 -4.22
CA HIS A 143 -19.99 -8.69 -4.47
C HIS A 143 -19.41 -8.51 -5.88
N ALA A 144 -19.69 -7.35 -6.48
CA ALA A 144 -19.12 -7.01 -7.77
C ALA A 144 -17.59 -6.95 -7.67
N VAL A 145 -16.89 -7.39 -8.71
CA VAL A 145 -15.43 -7.30 -8.77
C VAL A 145 -15.02 -5.85 -8.99
N GLY A 146 -13.98 -5.41 -8.29
CA GLY A 146 -13.45 -4.05 -8.37
C GLY A 146 -13.36 -3.37 -7.01
N TRP A 147 -13.19 -2.06 -7.04
CA TRP A 147 -13.10 -1.24 -5.83
C TRP A 147 -14.49 -0.91 -5.31
N HIS A 148 -14.58 -0.84 -3.99
CA HIS A 148 -15.76 -0.43 -3.24
C HIS A 148 -15.34 0.58 -2.18
N ASP A 149 -16.18 1.59 -1.98
CA ASP A 149 -16.08 2.47 -0.84
C ASP A 149 -16.62 1.73 0.39
N ASN A 150 -16.06 2.01 1.57
CA ASN A 150 -16.35 1.23 2.75
C ASN A 150 -16.14 2.01 4.06
N PRO A 151 -16.92 1.73 5.12
CA PRO A 151 -16.70 2.34 6.43
C PRO A 151 -15.37 1.89 7.02
N ALA A 152 -14.63 2.81 7.64
CA ALA A 152 -13.30 2.55 8.18
C ALA A 152 -13.27 1.49 9.30
N GLU A 153 -14.41 1.28 9.97
CA GLU A 153 -14.57 0.32 11.07
C GLU A 153 -14.79 -1.12 10.62
N GLN A 154 -14.99 -1.38 9.33
CA GLN A 154 -15.08 -2.75 8.83
C GLN A 154 -13.73 -3.46 8.85
N GLU A 155 -13.76 -4.79 8.92
CA GLU A 155 -12.55 -5.59 8.97
C GLU A 155 -12.27 -6.27 7.61
N TRP A 156 -11.21 -5.84 6.94
CA TRP A 156 -10.70 -6.46 5.71
C TRP A 156 -9.20 -6.72 5.81
N HIS A 157 -8.66 -7.53 4.90
CA HIS A 157 -7.25 -7.90 4.93
C HIS A 157 -6.36 -6.74 4.47
N PRO A 158 -5.28 -6.38 5.18
CA PRO A 158 -4.34 -5.39 4.70
C PRO A 158 -3.60 -5.89 3.46
N LEU A 159 -3.59 -5.13 2.36
CA LEU A 159 -2.61 -5.30 1.29
C LEU A 159 -1.52 -4.23 1.44
N CYS A 160 -0.32 -4.65 1.82
CA CYS A 160 0.79 -3.74 2.09
C CYS A 160 1.71 -3.57 0.86
N GLN A 161 2.22 -2.37 0.65
CA GLN A 161 3.19 -1.97 -0.38
C GLN A 161 4.39 -1.24 0.24
N ARG A 162 5.61 -1.62 -0.12
CA ARG A 162 6.84 -1.01 0.42
C ARG A 162 7.00 0.46 0.01
N SER A 163 7.20 1.35 0.99
CA SER A 163 7.18 2.81 0.79
C SER A 163 8.33 3.39 -0.04
N LEU A 164 9.43 2.66 -0.20
CA LEU A 164 10.66 3.13 -0.87
C LEU A 164 11.15 2.15 -1.93
N PHE A 165 10.27 1.29 -2.44
CA PHE A 165 10.59 0.31 -3.46
C PHE A 165 9.68 0.54 -4.66
N TYR A 166 10.16 1.30 -5.65
CA TYR A 166 9.58 1.33 -6.99
C TYR A 166 10.68 1.07 -8.02
N ARG A 167 10.55 -0.05 -8.72
CA ARG A 167 11.50 -0.55 -9.72
C ARG A 167 10.75 -0.87 -11.00
N PRO A 168 10.45 0.14 -11.84
CA PRO A 168 9.67 -0.07 -13.07
C PRO A 168 10.38 -0.94 -14.11
N ASP A 169 11.70 -1.12 -13.99
CA ASP A 169 12.51 -2.07 -14.75
C ASP A 169 12.27 -3.53 -14.32
N CYS A 170 11.72 -3.74 -13.12
CA CYS A 170 11.41 -5.03 -12.52
C CYS A 170 9.93 -5.39 -12.75
N LEU A 171 9.58 -5.64 -14.02
CA LEU A 171 8.27 -6.15 -14.40
C LEU A 171 8.32 -7.68 -14.40
N ASN A 172 7.44 -8.31 -13.61
CA ASN A 172 7.19 -9.76 -13.65
C ASN A 172 6.23 -10.10 -14.79
#